data_AF-A0A3R6WF50-F1
#
_entry.id   AF-A0A3R6WF50-F1
#
_cell.length_a   1.000
_cell.length_b   1.000
_cell.length_c   1.000
_cell.angle_alpha   90.00
_cell.angle_beta   90.00
_cell.angle_gamma   90.00
#
_symmetry.space_group_name_H-M   'P 1'
#
loop_
_entity.id
_entity.type
_entity.pdbx_description
1 polymer ?
#
loop_
_entity_poly.entity_id
_entity_poly.type
_entity_poly.pdbx_seq_one_letter_code
_entity_poly.pdbx_strand_id
1 'polypeptide(L)'
;MLPLRKITLLLLSSFVLAGDGIPRFDSIKRAVPGHGLILESHGAKSQPDRIVNVELLHEDGHDPAFHLLQDDDVVHSSHSHKVELSGMAPGRGGRYVAASPIAAGEEILSIPMGNVMSAQSAKEGRIHLLVDANPHLPPAVVLALHLLEEKHKGPSSKWHSFISTLPKTFHSTIFLSDAIADFYDALESPLTSNIVDPPFFTPAQFTLKSFQWAMAAVWAHSILVPKLQVDSAVGKDADQFDAVLVPVVSTLTPCDDCDNRIQVEDGYFTLIASQALAQGDEVQFHLGTNSMALYMLNHGFAPATPSSADAVAVGIQVEPSDPLLVFKNQILAMMNTTMDVSYAPAYGISTDTILTSMLPSMRAKRTKDLLRTLQVEQAILVTTEQAIQHHWLQLLVDDSLLSATTNAT
;
A
#
# COMPACT_ATOMS: atom_id res chain seq x y z
N MET A 1 -19.77 13.34 -22.13
CA MET A 1 -18.39 12.80 -22.10
C MET A 1 -17.49 13.84 -21.43
N LEU A 2 -17.23 13.69 -20.14
CA LEU A 2 -16.41 14.59 -19.31
C LEU A 2 -15.19 13.82 -18.75
N PRO A 3 -14.07 14.50 -18.47
CA PRO A 3 -12.75 13.89 -18.45
C PRO A 3 -12.40 13.36 -17.05
N LEU A 4 -12.83 12.14 -16.72
CA LEU A 4 -12.35 11.38 -15.55
C LEU A 4 -10.82 11.20 -15.50
N ARG A 5 -10.10 11.48 -16.60
CA ARG A 5 -8.64 11.36 -16.71
C ARG A 5 -7.84 12.31 -15.81
N LYS A 6 -8.42 13.42 -15.32
CA LYS A 6 -7.69 14.38 -14.46
C LYS A 6 -7.69 14.01 -12.97
N ILE A 7 -8.72 13.31 -12.49
CA ILE A 7 -8.89 12.99 -11.06
C ILE A 7 -7.97 11.84 -10.62
N THR A 8 -7.64 10.91 -11.54
CA THR A 8 -6.69 9.82 -11.27
C THR A 8 -5.30 10.31 -10.86
N LEU A 9 -4.91 11.54 -11.25
CA LEU A 9 -3.56 12.07 -10.99
C LEU A 9 -3.40 12.65 -9.57
N LEU A 10 -4.48 13.13 -8.95
CA LEU A 10 -4.44 13.82 -7.66
C LEU A 10 -4.33 12.85 -6.47
N LEU A 11 -4.96 11.67 -6.55
CA LEU A 11 -4.79 10.64 -5.52
C LEU A 11 -3.36 10.10 -5.47
N LEU A 12 -2.70 9.94 -6.62
CA LEU A 12 -1.32 9.44 -6.70
C LEU A 12 -0.30 10.35 -5.99
N SER A 13 -0.58 11.65 -5.89
CA SER A 13 0.31 12.64 -5.28
C SER A 13 0.14 12.83 -3.77
N SER A 14 -0.93 12.30 -3.16
CA SER A 14 -1.18 12.41 -1.71
C SER A 14 -0.71 11.19 -0.92
N PHE A 15 -0.10 10.21 -1.59
CA PHE A 15 0.54 9.07 -0.92
C PHE A 15 1.92 9.47 -0.42
N VAL A 16 2.11 9.37 0.90
CA VAL A 16 3.45 9.40 1.51
C VAL A 16 4.18 8.14 1.05
N LEU A 17 4.99 8.27 0.01
CA LEU A 17 5.97 7.27 -0.41
C LEU A 17 7.11 7.27 0.61
N ALA A 18 7.14 6.25 1.47
CA ALA A 18 8.38 5.80 2.09
C ALA A 18 8.84 4.57 1.30
N GLY A 19 9.84 4.75 0.43
CA GLY A 19 10.48 3.64 -0.31
C GLY A 19 10.80 3.99 -1.75
N ASP A 20 12.10 4.09 -2.02
CA ASP A 20 12.81 4.17 -3.31
C ASP A 20 12.61 5.37 -4.25
N GLY A 21 13.59 6.29 -4.17
CA GLY A 21 14.25 7.00 -5.27
C GLY A 21 13.40 7.49 -6.45
N ILE A 22 13.24 8.81 -6.54
CA ILE A 22 12.72 9.49 -7.74
C ILE A 22 13.83 9.55 -8.82
N PRO A 23 13.57 9.10 -10.05
CA PRO A 23 14.16 9.73 -11.23
C PRO A 23 13.05 10.30 -12.15
N ARG A 24 13.07 11.63 -12.30
CA ARG A 24 12.52 12.46 -13.38
C ARG A 24 11.05 12.28 -13.82
N PHE A 25 10.43 13.44 -13.97
CA PHE A 25 8.99 13.74 -14.12
C PHE A 25 8.32 13.37 -15.46
N ASP A 26 8.92 12.52 -16.31
CA ASP A 26 8.35 12.17 -17.64
C ASP A 26 8.02 10.67 -17.84
N SER A 27 8.20 9.82 -16.82
CA SER A 27 7.87 8.38 -16.89
C SER A 27 6.72 7.93 -15.96
N ILE A 28 6.03 8.85 -15.29
CA ILE A 28 4.91 8.52 -14.39
C ILE A 28 3.63 8.34 -15.20
N LYS A 29 3.56 7.24 -15.96
CA LYS A 29 2.31 6.65 -16.43
C LYS A 29 2.30 5.21 -15.96
N ARG A 30 1.38 4.91 -15.03
CA ARG A 30 1.03 3.57 -14.52
C ARG A 30 1.99 3.02 -13.46
N ALA A 31 1.77 3.38 -12.21
CA ALA A 31 2.12 2.57 -11.04
C ALA A 31 1.47 3.19 -9.81
N VAL A 32 0.32 2.68 -9.37
CA VAL A 32 0.00 2.60 -7.92
C VAL A 32 -0.74 1.28 -7.71
N PRO A 33 -0.07 0.29 -7.09
CA PRO A 33 -0.72 -0.84 -6.48
C PRO A 33 -1.43 -0.36 -5.20
N GLY A 34 -2.70 -0.69 -5.03
CA GLY A 34 -3.28 -0.78 -3.69
C GLY A 34 -2.42 -1.76 -2.91
N HIS A 35 -1.94 -1.36 -1.74
CA HIS A 35 -0.97 -2.15 -0.98
C HIS A 35 -1.70 -3.25 -0.24
N GLY A 36 -1.26 -4.47 -0.48
CA GLY A 36 -1.52 -5.59 0.40
C GLY A 36 -0.72 -6.79 -0.01
N LEU A 37 -0.97 -7.84 0.75
CA LEU A 37 -0.06 -8.94 0.98
C LEU A 37 0.15 -9.76 -0.30
N ILE A 38 1.41 -10.01 -0.62
CA ILE A 38 1.84 -10.86 -1.74
C ILE A 38 2.00 -12.29 -1.22
N LEU A 39 1.28 -13.25 -1.80
CA LEU A 39 1.33 -14.69 -1.44
C LEU A 39 2.01 -15.50 -2.57
N GLU A 40 2.91 -16.43 -2.20
CA GLU A 40 3.55 -17.40 -3.11
C GLU A 40 2.73 -18.71 -3.21
N SER A 41 2.57 -19.28 -4.42
CA SER A 41 1.71 -20.44 -4.70
C SER A 41 2.48 -21.74 -5.02
N HIS A 42 2.06 -22.87 -4.42
CA HIS A 42 2.44 -24.22 -4.86
C HIS A 42 1.21 -25.14 -4.90
N GLY A 43 0.84 -25.63 -6.09
CA GLY A 43 -0.41 -26.39 -6.29
C GLY A 43 -0.28 -27.91 -6.23
N ALA A 44 -1.41 -28.59 -6.01
CA ALA A 44 -1.85 -29.76 -6.80
C ALA A 44 -3.18 -30.40 -6.32
N LYS A 45 -4.09 -30.57 -7.29
CA LYS A 45 -4.93 -31.74 -7.65
C LYS A 45 -6.09 -32.22 -6.76
N SER A 46 -7.28 -32.14 -7.38
CA SER A 46 -8.62 -32.58 -6.99
C SER A 46 -8.90 -34.09 -7.01
N GLN A 47 -9.91 -34.54 -6.26
CA GLN A 47 -10.94 -35.52 -6.68
C GLN A 47 -12.13 -35.62 -5.66
N PRO A 48 -13.28 -36.26 -5.98
CA PRO A 48 -14.58 -35.58 -5.87
C PRO A 48 -15.70 -36.27 -5.04
N ASP A 49 -16.73 -35.45 -4.76
CA ASP A 49 -18.18 -35.69 -4.78
C ASP A 49 -18.95 -36.56 -3.75
N ARG A 50 -20.11 -35.97 -3.39
CA ARG A 50 -21.47 -36.55 -3.15
C ARG A 50 -21.82 -36.99 -1.70
N ILE A 51 -23.02 -36.79 -1.09
CA ILE A 51 -24.41 -36.41 -1.43
C ILE A 51 -25.08 -35.80 -0.18
N VAL A 52 -26.01 -34.85 -0.35
CA VAL A 52 -26.87 -34.24 0.69
C VAL A 52 -28.24 -34.92 0.74
N ASN A 53 -28.81 -35.11 1.94
CA ASN A 53 -30.24 -35.37 2.16
C ASN A 53 -30.83 -34.25 3.04
N VAL A 54 -31.93 -33.66 2.58
CA VAL A 54 -32.67 -32.58 3.26
C VAL A 54 -34.00 -33.15 3.76
N GLU A 55 -34.35 -32.88 5.02
CA GLU A 55 -35.69 -33.08 5.56
C GLU A 55 -36.19 -31.76 6.16
N LEU A 56 -37.33 -31.29 5.66
CA LEU A 56 -38.05 -30.07 6.02
C LEU A 56 -38.94 -30.31 7.22
N LEU A 57 -38.92 -29.44 8.24
CA LEU A 57 -40.08 -29.24 9.12
C LEU A 57 -40.29 -27.78 9.53
N HIS A 58 -41.57 -27.45 9.65
CA HIS A 58 -42.27 -26.17 9.75
C HIS A 58 -42.09 -25.43 11.10
N GLU A 59 -42.25 -24.11 11.02
CA GLU A 59 -42.17 -23.09 12.09
C GLU A 59 -43.39 -23.03 13.03
N ASP A 60 -43.20 -22.45 14.23
CA ASP A 60 -44.16 -21.50 14.85
C ASP A 60 -43.56 -20.73 16.08
N GLY A 61 -43.68 -19.39 16.09
CA GLY A 61 -44.09 -18.59 17.27
C GLY A 61 -43.11 -17.82 18.20
N HIS A 62 -42.77 -16.57 17.84
CA HIS A 62 -42.61 -15.31 18.64
C HIS A 62 -41.89 -15.22 20.02
N ASP A 63 -40.76 -14.46 20.07
CA ASP A 63 -40.43 -13.28 20.94
C ASP A 63 -39.08 -12.66 20.44
N PRO A 64 -38.72 -11.37 20.70
CA PRO A 64 -37.51 -10.77 20.12
C PRO A 64 -36.26 -11.20 20.91
N ALA A 65 -35.90 -12.46 20.76
CA ALA A 65 -34.60 -12.97 21.16
C ALA A 65 -33.55 -12.31 20.27
N PHE A 66 -32.41 -11.94 20.86
CA PHE A 66 -31.18 -11.78 20.09
C PHE A 66 -31.00 -13.08 19.30
N HIS A 67 -31.21 -13.01 17.99
CA HIS A 67 -30.94 -14.12 17.10
C HIS A 67 -29.45 -14.38 17.18
N LEU A 68 -29.06 -15.34 18.03
CA LEU A 68 -27.99 -16.28 17.69
C LEU A 68 -28.21 -16.62 16.23
N LEU A 69 -27.16 -16.44 15.42
CA LEU A 69 -27.11 -16.82 14.01
C LEU A 69 -27.97 -18.06 13.84
N GLN A 70 -29.11 -17.93 13.13
CA GLN A 70 -29.90 -19.11 12.79
C GLN A 70 -28.93 -20.05 12.07
N ASP A 71 -29.07 -21.37 12.27
CA ASP A 71 -28.26 -22.39 11.58
C ASP A 71 -28.28 -22.20 10.04
N ASP A 72 -29.22 -21.41 9.50
CA ASP A 72 -29.32 -21.02 8.10
C ASP A 72 -28.35 -19.88 7.66
N ASP A 73 -27.71 -19.16 8.59
CA ASP A 73 -26.68 -18.14 8.33
C ASP A 73 -25.26 -18.71 8.39
N VAL A 74 -25.13 -19.97 8.83
CA VAL A 74 -23.90 -20.73 8.64
C VAL A 74 -23.95 -21.23 7.21
N VAL A 75 -23.08 -20.71 6.36
CA VAL A 75 -22.78 -21.35 5.08
C VAL A 75 -22.39 -22.79 5.43
N HIS A 76 -23.29 -23.75 5.21
CA HIS A 76 -22.99 -25.19 5.26
C HIS A 76 -22.08 -25.52 4.07
N SER A 77 -20.89 -24.96 4.10
CA SER A 77 -19.75 -25.54 3.41
C SER A 77 -19.26 -26.67 4.30
N SER A 78 -18.70 -27.70 3.69
CA SER A 78 -17.92 -28.73 4.39
C SER A 78 -16.70 -28.18 5.14
N HIS A 79 -16.49 -26.86 5.13
CA HIS A 79 -15.42 -26.14 5.82
C HIS A 79 -15.96 -25.45 7.08
N SER A 80 -15.27 -25.67 8.20
CA SER A 80 -15.72 -25.31 9.53
C SER A 80 -15.52 -23.83 9.82
N HIS A 81 -16.58 -23.11 10.20
CA HIS A 81 -16.43 -21.86 10.94
C HIS A 81 -16.14 -22.21 12.40
N LYS A 82 -14.87 -22.19 12.81
CA LYS A 82 -14.48 -22.43 14.22
C LYS A 82 -14.50 -21.15 15.05
N VAL A 83 -15.28 -20.16 14.63
CA VAL A 83 -15.29 -18.83 15.22
C VAL A 83 -16.71 -18.37 15.47
N GLU A 84 -16.89 -17.62 16.55
CA GLU A 84 -18.17 -17.00 16.91
C GLU A 84 -17.99 -15.51 17.18
N LEU A 85 -19.04 -14.74 16.89
CA LEU A 85 -19.05 -13.30 17.15
C LEU A 85 -19.17 -13.06 18.66
N SER A 86 -18.14 -12.46 19.26
CA SER A 86 -18.10 -12.14 20.69
C SER A 86 -18.53 -10.69 20.97
N GLY A 87 -18.40 -9.79 20.00
CA GLY A 87 -18.81 -8.39 20.18
C GLY A 87 -18.31 -7.48 19.06
N MET A 88 -18.05 -6.22 19.41
CA MET A 88 -17.54 -5.21 18.46
C MET A 88 -16.18 -4.68 18.94
N ALA A 89 -15.18 -4.73 18.06
CA ALA A 89 -13.88 -4.09 18.20
C ALA A 89 -13.96 -2.61 17.76
N PRO A 90 -13.56 -1.64 18.62
CA PRO A 90 -13.57 -0.22 18.28
C PRO A 90 -12.79 0.07 16.99
N GLY A 91 -13.42 0.77 16.04
CA GLY A 91 -12.81 1.15 14.77
C GLY A 91 -12.55 -0.01 13.78
N ARG A 92 -12.85 -1.27 14.16
CA ARG A 92 -12.61 -2.46 13.31
C ARG A 92 -13.89 -3.22 12.95
N GLY A 93 -14.91 -3.23 13.81
CA GLY A 93 -16.16 -3.92 13.51
C GLY A 93 -16.36 -5.18 14.36
N GLY A 94 -16.85 -6.27 13.79
CA GLY A 94 -17.09 -7.51 14.52
C GLY A 94 -15.81 -8.11 15.12
N ARG A 95 -15.86 -8.47 16.41
CA ARG A 95 -14.82 -9.19 17.17
C ARG A 95 -15.19 -10.65 17.30
N TYR A 96 -14.28 -11.55 16.97
CA TYR A 96 -14.54 -12.99 16.93
C TYR A 96 -13.61 -13.75 17.87
N VAL A 97 -14.12 -14.83 18.45
CA VAL A 97 -13.38 -15.75 19.32
C VAL A 97 -13.46 -17.17 18.77
N ALA A 98 -12.51 -18.02 19.14
CA ALA A 98 -12.53 -19.42 18.76
C ALA A 98 -13.69 -20.14 19.47
N ALA A 99 -14.62 -20.70 18.71
CA ALA A 99 -15.78 -21.44 19.23
C ALA A 99 -15.37 -22.81 19.81
N SER A 100 -14.22 -23.34 19.38
CA SER A 100 -13.60 -24.57 19.85
C SER A 100 -12.07 -24.41 19.82
N PRO A 101 -11.29 -25.27 20.51
CA PRO A 101 -9.83 -25.24 20.38
C PRO A 101 -9.39 -25.43 18.91
N ILE A 102 -8.38 -24.65 18.48
CA ILE A 102 -7.80 -24.67 17.13
C ILE A 102 -6.29 -24.87 17.28
N ALA A 103 -5.72 -25.87 16.62
CA ALA A 103 -4.28 -26.11 16.63
C ALA A 103 -3.52 -25.16 15.68
N ALA A 104 -2.23 -24.95 15.94
CA ALA A 104 -1.37 -24.24 15.00
C ALA A 104 -1.31 -24.99 13.66
N GLY A 105 -1.41 -24.26 12.54
CA GLY A 105 -1.49 -24.81 11.19
C GLY A 105 -2.86 -25.33 10.79
N GLU A 106 -3.86 -25.26 11.68
CA GLU A 106 -5.23 -25.66 11.40
C GLU A 106 -6.06 -24.51 10.78
N GLU A 107 -7.06 -24.87 9.99
CA GLU A 107 -8.04 -23.92 9.47
C GLU A 107 -8.86 -23.30 10.60
N ILE A 108 -8.87 -21.96 10.63
CA ILE A 108 -9.77 -21.15 11.47
C ILE A 108 -11.14 -21.07 10.80
N LEU A 109 -11.13 -20.71 9.51
CA LEU A 109 -12.32 -20.62 8.67
C LEU A 109 -11.94 -20.75 7.19
N SER A 110 -12.90 -21.18 6.39
CA SER A 110 -12.85 -21.08 4.94
C SER A 110 -14.16 -20.50 4.41
N ILE A 111 -14.04 -19.60 3.43
CA ILE A 111 -15.17 -18.87 2.84
C ILE A 111 -15.11 -19.08 1.33
N PRO A 112 -16.19 -19.58 0.69
CA PRO A 112 -16.27 -19.63 -0.77
C PRO A 112 -16.04 -18.24 -1.37
N MET A 113 -15.25 -18.14 -2.43
CA MET A 113 -14.98 -16.86 -3.12
C MET A 113 -16.27 -16.19 -3.63
N GLY A 114 -17.34 -16.94 -3.89
CA GLY A 114 -18.67 -16.39 -4.21
C GLY A 114 -19.35 -15.63 -3.06
N ASN A 115 -18.87 -15.81 -1.83
CA ASN A 115 -19.31 -15.09 -0.63
C ASN A 115 -18.33 -13.98 -0.22
N VAL A 116 -17.26 -13.76 -1.00
CA VAL A 116 -16.31 -12.66 -0.82
C VAL A 116 -16.75 -11.46 -1.68
N MET A 117 -16.73 -10.25 -1.11
CA MET A 117 -17.01 -9.04 -1.90
C MET A 117 -15.75 -8.64 -2.67
N SER A 118 -15.87 -8.47 -3.97
CA SER A 118 -14.75 -8.16 -4.87
C SER A 118 -15.24 -7.28 -6.02
N ALA A 119 -14.30 -6.73 -6.80
CA ALA A 119 -14.65 -6.08 -8.06
C ALA A 119 -15.32 -7.04 -9.06
N GLN A 120 -15.08 -8.35 -8.92
CA GLN A 120 -15.72 -9.38 -9.75
C GLN A 120 -17.16 -9.65 -9.32
N SER A 121 -17.44 -9.80 -8.01
CA SER A 121 -18.83 -9.98 -7.53
C SER A 121 -19.67 -8.72 -7.67
N ALA A 122 -19.04 -7.54 -7.77
CA ALA A 122 -19.71 -6.31 -8.19
C ALA A 122 -20.37 -6.41 -9.58
N LYS A 123 -19.88 -7.30 -10.45
CA LYS A 123 -20.47 -7.54 -11.78
C LYS A 123 -21.79 -8.31 -11.74
N GLU A 124 -22.09 -8.97 -10.63
CA GLU A 124 -23.38 -9.65 -10.41
C GLU A 124 -24.50 -8.67 -10.04
N GLY A 125 -24.14 -7.51 -9.49
CA GLY A 125 -25.06 -6.43 -9.13
C GLY A 125 -25.39 -5.52 -10.31
N ARG A 126 -26.15 -4.44 -10.08
CA ARG A 126 -26.48 -3.48 -11.16
C ARG A 126 -25.29 -2.64 -11.56
N ILE A 127 -24.35 -2.43 -10.62
CA ILE A 127 -23.16 -1.59 -10.81
C ILE A 127 -22.28 -2.03 -12.00
N HIS A 128 -22.37 -3.29 -12.44
CA HIS A 128 -21.68 -3.77 -13.65
C HIS A 128 -21.87 -2.86 -14.86
N LEU A 129 -23.08 -2.31 -15.06
CA LEU A 129 -23.38 -1.39 -16.16
C LEU A 129 -22.51 -0.12 -16.12
N LEU A 130 -22.21 0.39 -14.92
CA LEU A 130 -21.32 1.54 -14.74
C LEU A 130 -19.86 1.14 -15.00
N VAL A 131 -19.44 -0.02 -14.49
CA VAL A 131 -18.08 -0.54 -14.63
C VAL A 131 -17.76 -0.82 -16.10
N ASP A 132 -18.69 -1.45 -16.83
CA ASP A 132 -18.54 -1.74 -18.26
C ASP A 132 -18.47 -0.46 -19.09
N ALA A 133 -19.25 0.57 -18.74
CA ALA A 133 -19.19 1.88 -19.36
C ALA A 133 -17.92 2.67 -18.99
N ASN A 134 -17.29 2.35 -17.85
CA ASN A 134 -16.15 3.07 -17.30
C ASN A 134 -15.07 2.08 -16.80
N PRO A 135 -14.39 1.35 -17.72
CA PRO A 135 -13.44 0.29 -17.36
C PRO A 135 -12.17 0.81 -16.66
N HIS A 136 -11.99 2.13 -16.58
CA HIS A 136 -10.88 2.78 -15.91
C HIS A 136 -11.19 3.20 -14.47
N LEU A 137 -12.39 2.89 -13.95
CA LEU A 137 -12.71 3.14 -12.55
C LEU A 137 -11.73 2.38 -11.65
N PRO A 138 -11.15 3.02 -10.62
CA PRO A 138 -10.27 2.33 -9.69
C PRO A 138 -11.00 1.16 -9.00
N PRO A 139 -10.37 -0.02 -8.85
CA PRO A 139 -11.01 -1.18 -8.21
C PRO A 139 -11.59 -0.89 -6.81
N ALA A 140 -10.90 -0.05 -6.03
CA ALA A 140 -11.39 0.37 -4.71
C ALA A 140 -12.72 1.16 -4.79
N VAL A 141 -12.90 1.99 -5.83
CA VAL A 141 -14.14 2.72 -6.06
C VAL A 141 -15.25 1.75 -6.46
N VAL A 142 -14.96 0.78 -7.33
CA VAL A 142 -15.93 -0.27 -7.72
C VAL A 142 -16.39 -1.06 -6.49
N LEU A 143 -15.46 -1.49 -5.65
CA LEU A 143 -15.76 -2.23 -4.43
C LEU A 143 -16.56 -1.40 -3.42
N ALA A 144 -16.27 -0.10 -3.29
CA ALA A 144 -17.02 0.81 -2.43
C ALA A 144 -18.46 1.02 -2.91
N LEU A 145 -18.66 1.17 -4.23
CA LEU A 145 -20.01 1.24 -4.80
C LEU A 145 -20.75 -0.08 -4.59
N HIS A 146 -20.10 -1.22 -4.80
CA HIS A 146 -20.69 -2.54 -4.55
C HIS A 146 -21.11 -2.71 -3.08
N LEU A 147 -20.26 -2.31 -2.15
CA LEU A 147 -20.57 -2.28 -0.72
C LEU A 147 -21.81 -1.42 -0.42
N LEU A 148 -21.95 -0.26 -1.07
CA LEU A 148 -23.14 0.58 -0.92
C LEU A 148 -24.40 -0.06 -1.49
N GLU A 149 -24.32 -0.68 -2.67
CA GLU A 149 -25.46 -1.39 -3.27
C GLU A 149 -25.97 -2.49 -2.33
N GLU A 150 -25.06 -3.33 -1.85
CA GLU A 150 -25.40 -4.42 -0.92
C GLU A 150 -25.91 -3.91 0.43
N LYS A 151 -25.32 -2.82 0.96
CA LYS A 151 -25.82 -2.20 2.19
C LYS A 151 -27.27 -1.74 2.08
N HIS A 152 -27.69 -1.21 0.93
CA HIS A 152 -29.05 -0.72 0.75
C HIS A 152 -30.08 -1.82 0.48
N LYS A 153 -29.64 -2.99 0.01
CA LYS A 153 -30.47 -4.20 -0.05
C LYS A 153 -30.90 -4.69 1.33
N GLY A 154 -30.18 -4.30 2.39
CA GLY A 154 -30.52 -4.68 3.76
C GLY A 154 -30.53 -6.21 3.91
N PRO A 155 -31.52 -6.80 4.61
CA PRO A 155 -31.62 -8.25 4.81
C PRO A 155 -31.68 -9.10 3.53
N SER A 156 -32.01 -8.49 2.38
CA SER A 156 -32.00 -9.21 1.09
C SER A 156 -30.59 -9.39 0.49
N SER A 157 -29.57 -8.73 1.06
CA SER A 157 -28.17 -8.96 0.67
C SER A 157 -27.61 -10.20 1.35
N LYS A 158 -26.95 -11.08 0.58
CA LYS A 158 -26.18 -12.20 1.15
C LYS A 158 -25.01 -11.75 2.04
N TRP A 159 -24.59 -10.49 1.94
CA TRP A 159 -23.55 -9.91 2.79
C TRP A 159 -24.12 -9.07 3.94
N HIS A 160 -25.45 -9.11 4.18
CA HIS A 160 -26.08 -8.28 5.20
C HIS A 160 -25.44 -8.46 6.59
N SER A 161 -25.26 -9.70 7.02
CA SER A 161 -24.68 -10.03 8.32
C SER A 161 -23.27 -9.45 8.43
N PHE A 162 -22.43 -9.62 7.42
CA PHE A 162 -21.08 -9.02 7.39
C PHE A 162 -21.11 -7.49 7.42
N ILE A 163 -21.90 -6.85 6.54
CA ILE A 163 -21.98 -5.39 6.45
C ILE A 163 -22.47 -4.78 7.77
N SER A 164 -23.36 -5.48 8.49
CA SER A 164 -23.87 -5.05 9.78
C SER A 164 -22.78 -5.00 10.87
N THR A 165 -21.71 -5.78 10.71
CA THR A 165 -20.56 -5.79 11.63
C THR A 165 -19.53 -4.70 11.31
N LEU A 166 -19.64 -3.98 10.19
CA LEU A 166 -18.69 -2.91 9.86
C LEU A 166 -18.86 -1.70 10.79
N PRO A 167 -17.77 -0.95 11.07
CA PRO A 167 -17.87 0.30 11.82
C PRO A 167 -18.83 1.30 11.17
N LYS A 168 -19.62 1.99 12.00
CA LYS A 168 -20.48 3.10 11.55
C LYS A 168 -19.69 4.37 11.22
N THR A 169 -18.51 4.51 11.81
CA THR A 169 -17.61 5.65 11.65
C THR A 169 -16.17 5.14 11.62
N PHE A 170 -15.35 5.78 10.80
CA PHE A 170 -13.92 5.51 10.71
C PHE A 170 -13.14 6.72 11.20
N HIS A 171 -11.88 6.51 11.60
CA HIS A 171 -10.97 7.57 12.04
C HIS A 171 -9.79 7.76 11.09
N SER A 172 -9.81 7.09 9.93
CA SER A 172 -8.80 7.28 8.89
C SER A 172 -8.82 8.73 8.39
N THR A 173 -7.65 9.26 8.04
CA THR A 173 -7.52 10.64 7.53
C THR A 173 -8.11 10.80 6.13
N ILE A 174 -8.64 9.74 5.54
CA ILE A 174 -9.43 9.74 4.31
C ILE A 174 -10.53 10.83 4.31
N PHE A 175 -11.12 11.15 5.46
CA PHE A 175 -12.12 12.22 5.59
C PHE A 175 -11.57 13.62 5.30
N LEU A 176 -10.25 13.78 5.24
CA LEU A 176 -9.57 15.06 5.01
C LEU A 176 -9.17 15.25 3.54
N SER A 177 -9.45 14.29 2.66
CA SER A 177 -9.03 14.37 1.25
C SER A 177 -10.14 14.93 0.36
N ASP A 178 -9.87 16.09 -0.25
CA ASP A 178 -10.69 16.68 -1.31
C ASP A 178 -10.91 15.72 -2.50
N ALA A 179 -10.02 14.74 -2.68
CA ALA A 179 -10.11 13.78 -3.77
C ALA A 179 -11.40 12.93 -3.73
N ILE A 180 -11.94 12.62 -2.54
CA ILE A 180 -13.20 11.86 -2.48
C ILE A 180 -14.39 12.72 -2.89
N ALA A 181 -14.35 14.02 -2.58
CA ALA A 181 -15.36 14.96 -3.06
C ALA A 181 -15.32 15.03 -4.60
N ASP A 182 -14.13 15.09 -5.21
CA ASP A 182 -14.00 15.07 -6.67
C ASP A 182 -14.59 13.81 -7.31
N PHE A 183 -14.36 12.63 -6.72
CA PHE A 183 -14.98 11.38 -7.19
C PHE A 183 -16.50 11.39 -7.01
N TYR A 184 -16.98 11.89 -5.87
CA TYR A 184 -18.40 12.01 -5.60
C TYR A 184 -19.08 12.89 -6.66
N ASP A 185 -18.54 14.09 -6.91
CA ASP A 185 -19.08 15.05 -7.88
C ASP A 185 -19.14 14.45 -9.29
N ALA A 186 -18.15 13.64 -9.66
CA ALA A 186 -18.12 12.93 -10.93
C ALA A 186 -19.12 11.77 -11.04
N LEU A 187 -19.46 11.13 -9.91
CA LEU A 187 -20.28 9.91 -9.85
C LEU A 187 -21.74 10.18 -9.48
N GLU A 188 -22.05 11.26 -8.77
CA GLU A 188 -23.39 11.56 -8.25
C GLU A 188 -24.45 11.54 -9.35
N SER A 189 -24.24 12.31 -10.42
CA SER A 189 -25.19 12.39 -11.52
C SER A 189 -25.36 11.05 -12.27
N PRO A 190 -24.29 10.35 -12.70
CA PRO A 190 -24.41 9.02 -13.29
C PRO A 190 -25.11 7.98 -12.40
N LEU A 191 -24.97 8.08 -11.08
CA LEU A 191 -25.49 7.09 -10.12
C LEU A 191 -26.92 7.37 -9.64
N THR A 192 -27.36 8.62 -9.67
CA THR A 192 -28.67 9.04 -9.13
C THR A 192 -29.67 9.48 -10.19
N SER A 193 -29.22 9.73 -11.41
CA SER A 193 -30.10 10.10 -12.52
C SER A 193 -30.80 8.90 -13.14
N ASN A 194 -31.92 9.18 -13.81
CA ASN A 194 -32.72 8.19 -14.54
C ASN A 194 -32.07 7.73 -15.87
N ILE A 195 -30.74 7.86 -16.01
CA ILE A 195 -30.00 7.28 -17.15
C ILE A 195 -30.18 5.76 -17.18
N VAL A 196 -30.29 5.15 -16.00
CA VAL A 196 -30.69 3.76 -15.79
C VAL A 196 -32.01 3.78 -15.01
N ASP A 197 -33.00 3.00 -15.42
CA ASP A 197 -34.31 2.93 -14.77
C ASP A 197 -34.53 1.53 -14.15
N PRO A 198 -34.69 1.40 -12.82
CA PRO A 198 -34.56 2.48 -11.84
C PRO A 198 -33.09 2.90 -11.63
N PRO A 199 -32.82 4.13 -11.15
CA PRO A 199 -31.47 4.63 -10.89
C PRO A 199 -30.69 3.71 -9.94
N PHE A 200 -29.35 3.74 -10.01
CA PHE A 200 -28.48 2.90 -9.18
C PHE A 200 -28.69 3.17 -7.69
N PHE A 201 -28.86 4.45 -7.34
CA PHE A 201 -29.14 4.89 -6.00
C PHE A 201 -30.16 6.03 -6.04
N THR A 202 -30.99 6.13 -5.01
CA THR A 202 -31.72 7.38 -4.76
C THR A 202 -30.75 8.45 -4.22
N PRO A 203 -31.06 9.75 -4.35
CA PRO A 203 -30.24 10.81 -3.76
C PRO A 203 -30.03 10.68 -2.24
N ALA A 204 -30.97 10.02 -1.54
CA ALA A 204 -30.83 9.74 -0.11
C ALA A 204 -29.87 8.58 0.19
N GLN A 205 -29.67 7.66 -0.76
CA GLN A 205 -28.79 6.49 -0.63
C GLN A 205 -27.35 6.80 -1.05
N PHE A 206 -27.15 7.68 -2.04
CA PHE A 206 -25.83 8.10 -2.50
C PHE A 206 -25.56 9.56 -2.16
N THR A 207 -25.04 9.77 -0.94
CA THR A 207 -24.55 11.06 -0.44
C THR A 207 -23.02 11.03 -0.32
N LEU A 208 -22.38 12.20 -0.25
CA LEU A 208 -20.94 12.29 0.02
C LEU A 208 -20.55 11.51 1.28
N LYS A 209 -21.34 11.61 2.34
CA LYS A 209 -21.07 10.93 3.62
C LYS A 209 -21.15 9.41 3.50
N SER A 210 -22.15 8.87 2.77
CA SER A 210 -22.25 7.43 2.54
C SER A 210 -21.11 6.93 1.65
N PHE A 211 -20.70 7.71 0.65
CA PHE A 211 -19.58 7.34 -0.21
C PHE A 211 -18.25 7.37 0.52
N GLN A 212 -18.00 8.40 1.34
CA GLN A 212 -16.84 8.47 2.24
C GLN A 212 -16.81 7.27 3.19
N TRP A 213 -17.95 6.89 3.79
CA TRP A 213 -18.03 5.71 4.65
C TRP A 213 -17.64 4.43 3.90
N ALA A 214 -18.12 4.24 2.67
CA ALA A 214 -17.82 3.04 1.89
C ALA A 214 -16.35 2.97 1.47
N MET A 215 -15.78 4.09 1.03
CA MET A 215 -14.35 4.17 0.70
C MET A 215 -13.47 3.90 1.93
N ALA A 216 -13.83 4.47 3.08
CA ALA A 216 -13.13 4.23 4.34
C ALA A 216 -13.20 2.76 4.76
N ALA A 217 -14.38 2.12 4.61
CA ALA A 217 -14.55 0.70 4.88
C ALA A 217 -13.66 -0.15 3.96
N VAL A 218 -13.62 0.15 2.66
CA VAL A 218 -12.77 -0.57 1.71
C VAL A 218 -11.29 -0.45 2.09
N TRP A 219 -10.77 0.76 2.32
CA TRP A 219 -9.35 0.93 2.65
C TRP A 219 -8.95 0.34 4.00
N ALA A 220 -9.83 0.40 4.99
CA ALA A 220 -9.53 -0.13 6.32
C ALA A 220 -9.60 -1.66 6.39
N HIS A 221 -10.35 -2.31 5.50
CA HIS A 221 -10.75 -3.72 5.62
C HIS A 221 -10.45 -4.60 4.41
N SER A 222 -9.97 -4.04 3.30
CA SER A 222 -9.63 -4.85 2.13
C SER A 222 -8.42 -5.73 2.40
N ILE A 223 -8.50 -6.97 1.95
CA ILE A 223 -7.42 -7.94 1.91
C ILE A 223 -7.03 -8.10 0.45
N LEU A 224 -5.73 -8.19 0.16
CA LEU A 224 -5.29 -8.55 -1.18
C LEU A 224 -5.20 -10.06 -1.33
N VAL A 225 -5.77 -10.55 -2.43
CA VAL A 225 -5.73 -11.96 -2.81
C VAL A 225 -5.15 -12.10 -4.21
N PRO A 226 -4.37 -13.15 -4.51
CA PRO A 226 -3.90 -13.41 -5.87
C PRO A 226 -5.08 -13.56 -6.84
N LYS A 227 -4.96 -13.01 -8.05
CA LYS A 227 -5.97 -13.22 -9.10
C LYS A 227 -5.99 -14.68 -9.54
N LEU A 228 -7.16 -15.32 -9.43
CA LEU A 228 -7.37 -16.71 -9.86
C LEU A 228 -7.36 -16.88 -11.40
N GLN A 229 -7.60 -15.80 -12.15
CA GLN A 229 -7.49 -15.79 -13.61
C GLN A 229 -6.49 -14.72 -14.04
N VAL A 230 -5.30 -15.16 -14.49
CA VAL A 230 -4.33 -14.26 -15.13
C VAL A 230 -4.75 -14.11 -16.60
N ASP A 231 -5.46 -13.04 -16.92
CA ASP A 231 -5.61 -12.61 -18.30
C ASP A 231 -4.21 -12.38 -18.86
N SER A 232 -3.75 -13.30 -19.72
CA SER A 232 -2.38 -13.37 -20.24
C SER A 232 -1.99 -12.20 -21.17
N ALA A 233 -2.77 -11.11 -21.17
CA ALA A 233 -2.69 -10.02 -22.13
C ALA A 233 -2.22 -8.68 -21.54
N VAL A 234 -2.05 -8.54 -20.22
CA VAL A 234 -1.63 -7.27 -19.59
C VAL A 234 -0.32 -7.44 -18.83
N GLY A 235 0.58 -6.46 -18.96
CA GLY A 235 2.01 -6.54 -18.65
C GLY A 235 2.37 -6.88 -17.19
N LYS A 236 3.61 -7.33 -17.02
CA LYS A 236 4.08 -8.29 -16.01
C LYS A 236 3.96 -7.98 -14.50
N ASP A 237 3.76 -6.76 -14.01
CA ASP A 237 4.03 -6.51 -12.57
C ASP A 237 2.97 -5.75 -11.75
N ALA A 238 1.86 -5.27 -12.34
CA ALA A 238 0.95 -4.35 -11.62
C ALA A 238 -0.45 -4.91 -11.29
N ASP A 239 -0.80 -6.10 -11.77
CA ASP A 239 -2.21 -6.53 -11.84
C ASP A 239 -2.43 -7.96 -11.30
N GLN A 240 -1.55 -8.42 -10.39
CA GLN A 240 -1.56 -9.81 -9.89
C GLN A 240 -2.49 -10.05 -8.69
N PHE A 241 -2.97 -8.98 -8.05
CA PHE A 241 -3.79 -9.07 -6.84
C PHE A 241 -5.11 -8.33 -7.00
N ASP A 242 -6.16 -8.87 -6.37
CA ASP A 242 -7.45 -8.23 -6.20
C ASP A 242 -7.65 -7.79 -4.75
N ALA A 243 -8.19 -6.59 -4.56
CA ALA A 243 -8.67 -6.14 -3.25
C ALA A 243 -10.07 -6.67 -3.00
N VAL A 244 -10.26 -7.33 -1.85
CA VAL A 244 -11.51 -8.00 -1.49
C VAL A 244 -11.91 -7.71 -0.05
N LEU A 245 -13.22 -7.70 0.25
CA LEU A 245 -13.74 -7.74 1.62
C LEU A 245 -14.18 -9.17 1.91
N VAL A 246 -13.52 -9.78 2.88
CA VAL A 246 -13.75 -11.16 3.29
C VAL A 246 -14.59 -11.13 4.56
N PRO A 247 -15.83 -11.64 4.55
CA PRO A 247 -16.66 -11.73 5.76
C PRO A 247 -15.88 -12.31 6.94
N VAL A 248 -16.13 -11.81 8.15
CA VAL A 248 -15.39 -12.14 9.39
C VAL A 248 -13.95 -11.62 9.37
N VAL A 249 -13.11 -12.08 8.42
CA VAL A 249 -11.66 -11.81 8.38
C VAL A 249 -11.36 -10.31 8.28
N SER A 250 -12.11 -9.60 7.44
CA SER A 250 -11.95 -8.17 7.23
C SER A 250 -12.08 -7.35 8.52
N THR A 251 -12.88 -7.77 9.50
CA THR A 251 -13.10 -7.03 10.76
C THR A 251 -12.26 -7.52 11.92
N LEU A 252 -11.46 -8.58 11.75
CA LEU A 252 -10.61 -9.11 12.82
C LEU A 252 -9.67 -8.02 13.37
N THR A 253 -9.44 -8.12 14.68
CA THR A 253 -8.52 -7.26 15.40
C THR A 253 -7.10 -7.51 14.89
N PRO A 254 -6.28 -6.47 14.66
CA PRO A 254 -4.88 -6.65 14.31
C PRO A 254 -4.09 -7.31 15.44
N CYS A 255 -3.15 -8.17 15.09
CA CYS A 255 -2.11 -8.67 15.99
C CYS A 255 -0.74 -8.18 15.53
N ASP A 256 0.23 -8.14 16.45
CA ASP A 256 1.64 -7.81 16.15
C ASP A 256 2.53 -9.07 16.18
N ASP A 257 2.06 -10.16 16.79
CA ASP A 257 2.82 -11.38 17.08
C ASP A 257 2.24 -12.65 16.44
N CYS A 258 1.12 -12.52 15.71
CA CYS A 258 0.56 -13.60 14.93
C CYS A 258 0.96 -13.46 13.45
N ASP A 259 0.99 -14.58 12.73
CA ASP A 259 1.34 -14.61 11.30
C ASP A 259 0.44 -15.59 10.57
N ASN A 260 -0.87 -15.34 10.65
CA ASN A 260 -1.87 -16.23 10.08
C ASN A 260 -1.66 -16.33 8.56
N ARG A 261 -1.70 -17.56 8.05
CA ARG A 261 -1.52 -17.80 6.63
C ARG A 261 -2.86 -17.73 5.90
N ILE A 262 -2.86 -17.05 4.77
CA ILE A 262 -4.00 -17.00 3.84
C ILE A 262 -3.72 -17.96 2.70
N GLN A 263 -4.72 -18.76 2.34
CA GLN A 263 -4.69 -19.64 1.17
C GLN A 263 -5.92 -19.36 0.32
N VAL A 264 -5.72 -19.13 -0.98
CA VAL A 264 -6.81 -18.91 -1.94
C VAL A 264 -6.72 -19.97 -3.01
N GLU A 265 -7.38 -21.10 -2.80
CA GLU A 265 -7.31 -22.29 -3.65
C GLU A 265 -8.70 -22.93 -3.76
N ASP A 266 -8.92 -23.67 -4.84
CA ASP A 266 -10.18 -24.40 -5.11
C ASP A 266 -11.47 -23.55 -5.01
N GLY A 267 -11.35 -22.23 -5.21
CA GLY A 267 -12.47 -21.29 -5.12
C GLY A 267 -12.83 -20.88 -3.69
N TYR A 268 -11.94 -21.07 -2.73
CA TYR A 268 -12.11 -20.69 -1.32
C TYR A 268 -11.02 -19.73 -0.85
N PHE A 269 -11.39 -18.84 0.06
CA PHE A 269 -10.47 -18.09 0.92
C PHE A 269 -10.37 -18.82 2.26
N THR A 270 -9.18 -19.26 2.65
CA THR A 270 -8.95 -19.98 3.89
C THR A 270 -7.97 -19.23 4.78
N LEU A 271 -8.34 -19.03 6.05
CA LEU A 271 -7.46 -18.48 7.08
C LEU A 271 -6.95 -19.60 7.98
N ILE A 272 -5.63 -19.69 8.12
CA ILE A 272 -4.95 -20.75 8.86
C ILE A 272 -4.25 -20.15 10.08
N ALA A 273 -4.46 -20.77 11.24
CA ALA A 273 -3.91 -20.31 12.50
C ALA A 273 -2.37 -20.43 12.51
N SER A 274 -1.67 -19.36 12.87
CA SER A 274 -0.22 -19.42 13.10
C SER A 274 0.16 -20.06 14.43
N GLN A 275 -0.76 -20.01 15.39
CA GLN A 275 -0.59 -20.49 16.75
C GLN A 275 -1.86 -21.19 17.24
N ALA A 276 -1.73 -22.01 18.29
CA ALA A 276 -2.90 -22.65 18.87
C ALA A 276 -3.78 -21.62 19.60
N LEU A 277 -5.10 -21.75 19.44
CA LEU A 277 -6.11 -20.93 20.09
C LEU A 277 -6.98 -21.84 20.97
N ALA A 278 -7.13 -21.52 22.25
CA ALA A 278 -8.11 -22.17 23.10
C ALA A 278 -9.51 -21.65 22.78
N GLN A 279 -10.54 -22.42 23.19
CA GLN A 279 -11.91 -21.94 23.09
C GLN A 279 -12.07 -20.62 23.87
N GLY A 280 -12.68 -19.62 23.24
CA GLY A 280 -12.87 -18.28 23.79
C GLY A 280 -11.70 -17.33 23.53
N ASP A 281 -10.56 -17.78 23.02
CA ASP A 281 -9.46 -16.91 22.62
C ASP A 281 -9.87 -16.04 21.43
N GLU A 282 -9.45 -14.78 21.43
CA GLU A 282 -9.73 -13.87 20.32
C GLU A 282 -8.98 -14.29 19.06
N VAL A 283 -9.71 -14.36 17.95
CA VAL A 283 -9.12 -14.56 16.64
C VAL A 283 -8.69 -13.21 16.11
N GLN A 284 -7.39 -13.08 15.86
CA GLN A 284 -6.77 -11.85 15.36
C GLN A 284 -6.19 -12.09 13.97
N PHE A 285 -5.84 -11.02 13.28
CA PHE A 285 -5.30 -11.07 11.91
C PHE A 285 -4.08 -10.17 11.76
N HIS A 286 -3.01 -10.70 11.19
CA HIS A 286 -1.81 -9.92 10.91
C HIS A 286 -2.03 -9.10 9.63
N LEU A 287 -2.04 -7.77 9.76
CA LEU A 287 -2.25 -6.86 8.62
C LEU A 287 -0.98 -6.68 7.76
N GLY A 288 0.12 -7.34 8.14
CA GLY A 288 1.43 -7.24 7.49
C GLY A 288 2.31 -6.14 8.10
N THR A 289 3.54 -6.09 7.59
CA THR A 289 4.57 -5.13 8.01
C THR A 289 4.29 -3.75 7.43
N ASN A 290 3.35 -3.03 8.05
CA ASN A 290 2.95 -1.67 7.68
C ASN A 290 3.55 -0.62 8.62
N SER A 291 3.86 0.56 8.08
CA SER A 291 4.23 1.71 8.92
C SER A 291 3.04 2.20 9.74
N MET A 292 3.31 2.81 10.89
CA MET A 292 2.31 3.52 11.70
C MET A 292 1.56 4.58 10.89
N ALA A 293 2.26 5.25 9.96
CA ALA A 293 1.62 6.20 9.05
C ALA A 293 0.57 5.49 8.19
N LEU A 294 0.90 4.34 7.59
CA LEU A 294 -0.05 3.56 6.80
C LEU A 294 -1.24 3.07 7.65
N TYR A 295 -0.97 2.59 8.88
CA TYR A 295 -2.02 2.22 9.83
C TYR A 295 -2.98 3.38 10.12
N MET A 296 -2.44 4.57 10.40
CA MET A 296 -3.25 5.74 10.70
C MET A 296 -4.05 6.22 9.49
N LEU A 297 -3.42 6.28 8.31
CA LEU A 297 -4.02 6.79 7.09
C LEU A 297 -5.11 5.85 6.54
N ASN A 298 -4.84 4.55 6.49
CA ASN A 298 -5.75 3.57 5.87
C ASN A 298 -6.70 2.92 6.88
N HIS A 299 -6.19 2.54 8.05
CA HIS A 299 -6.95 1.77 9.03
C HIS A 299 -7.50 2.62 10.19
N GLY A 300 -7.07 3.87 10.32
CA GLY A 300 -7.60 4.80 11.33
C GLY A 300 -7.17 4.53 12.76
N PHE A 301 -6.08 3.79 12.96
CA PHE A 301 -5.47 3.56 14.27
C PHE A 301 -3.94 3.60 14.15
N ALA A 302 -3.23 3.73 15.28
CA ALA A 302 -1.78 3.60 15.32
C ALA A 302 -1.44 2.43 16.27
N PRO A 303 -0.60 1.47 15.84
CA PRO A 303 -0.07 0.44 16.73
C PRO A 303 0.68 1.04 17.91
N ALA A 304 0.76 0.29 19.03
CA ALA A 304 1.50 0.73 20.21
C ALA A 304 3.03 0.70 19.97
N THR A 305 3.49 -0.20 19.11
CA THR A 305 4.89 -0.42 18.78
C THR A 305 5.18 -0.02 17.33
N PRO A 306 6.26 0.73 17.07
CA PRO A 306 6.69 0.99 15.71
C PRO A 306 7.23 -0.28 15.04
N SER A 307 6.98 -0.39 13.75
CA SER A 307 7.47 -1.44 12.87
C SER A 307 8.82 -1.08 12.23
N SER A 308 9.50 -2.05 11.63
CA SER A 308 10.66 -1.78 10.76
C SER A 308 10.30 -1.05 9.46
N ALA A 309 9.02 -0.91 9.13
CA ALA A 309 8.54 -0.12 8.00
C ALA A 309 8.37 1.37 8.35
N ASP A 310 8.48 1.75 9.63
CA ASP A 310 8.40 3.14 10.06
C ASP A 310 9.66 3.92 9.68
N ALA A 311 9.64 4.52 8.50
CA ALA A 311 10.73 5.32 7.98
C ALA A 311 10.33 6.79 7.81
N VAL A 312 11.29 7.67 8.04
CA VAL A 312 11.13 9.11 7.78
C VAL A 312 11.97 9.48 6.58
N ALA A 313 11.33 9.95 5.51
CA ALA A 313 12.03 10.42 4.33
C ALA A 313 12.78 11.73 4.65
N VAL A 314 14.09 11.72 4.44
CA VAL A 314 14.99 12.87 4.58
C VAL A 314 15.57 13.19 3.21
N GLY A 315 15.03 14.23 2.58
CA GLY A 315 15.58 14.80 1.34
C GLY A 315 16.82 15.63 1.64
N ILE A 316 17.93 15.32 0.97
CA ILE A 316 19.14 16.15 1.03
C ILE A 316 19.48 16.63 -0.37
N GLN A 317 19.49 17.95 -0.53
CA GLN A 317 19.72 18.63 -1.80
C GLN A 317 20.94 19.56 -1.69
N VAL A 318 21.61 19.77 -2.82
CA VAL A 318 22.61 20.83 -2.95
C VAL A 318 21.94 21.99 -3.67
N GLU A 319 22.04 23.19 -3.11
CA GLU A 319 21.43 24.37 -3.72
C GLU A 319 22.03 24.65 -5.10
N PRO A 320 21.21 25.05 -6.10
CA PRO A 320 21.71 25.42 -7.42
C PRO A 320 22.71 26.59 -7.41
N SER A 321 22.66 27.43 -6.38
CA SER A 321 23.57 28.55 -6.13
C SER A 321 24.95 28.12 -5.61
N ASP A 322 25.16 26.84 -5.32
CA ASP A 322 26.43 26.36 -4.79
C ASP A 322 27.55 26.54 -5.84
N PRO A 323 28.62 27.30 -5.53
CA PRO A 323 29.71 27.53 -6.48
C PRO A 323 30.46 26.24 -6.86
N LEU A 324 30.28 25.15 -6.11
CA LEU A 324 30.89 23.84 -6.33
C LEU A 324 29.93 22.83 -6.94
N LEU A 325 28.76 23.26 -7.43
CA LEU A 325 27.72 22.38 -7.96
C LEU A 325 28.26 21.35 -8.96
N VAL A 326 29.06 21.80 -9.94
CA VAL A 326 29.64 20.94 -10.99
C VAL A 326 30.60 19.90 -10.41
N PHE A 327 31.42 20.30 -9.43
CA PHE A 327 32.39 19.41 -8.79
C PHE A 327 31.70 18.39 -7.87
N LYS A 328 30.74 18.83 -7.06
CA LYS A 328 29.93 17.95 -6.19
C LYS A 328 29.17 16.92 -7.01
N ASN A 329 28.62 17.31 -8.16
CA ASN A 329 27.99 16.39 -9.10
C ASN A 329 28.90 15.25 -9.55
N GLN A 330 30.17 15.55 -9.86
CA GLN A 330 31.13 14.53 -10.28
C GLN A 330 31.46 13.56 -9.14
N ILE A 331 31.68 14.06 -7.93
CA ILE A 331 31.93 13.23 -6.75
C ILE A 331 30.72 12.34 -6.44
N LEU A 332 29.51 12.90 -6.45
CA LEU A 332 28.28 12.15 -6.20
C LEU A 332 28.04 11.08 -7.27
N ALA A 333 28.32 11.39 -8.55
CA ALA A 333 28.27 10.41 -9.63
C ALA A 333 29.27 9.25 -9.42
N MET A 334 30.50 9.56 -8.97
CA MET A 334 31.48 8.52 -8.61
C MET A 334 31.03 7.64 -7.44
N MET A 335 30.20 8.19 -6.55
CA MET A 335 29.59 7.49 -5.41
C MET A 335 28.25 6.82 -5.73
N ASN A 336 27.86 6.76 -7.02
CA ASN A 336 26.56 6.23 -7.47
C ASN A 336 25.36 6.87 -6.77
N THR A 337 25.42 8.19 -6.53
CA THR A 337 24.37 8.98 -5.87
C THR A 337 24.17 10.30 -6.63
N THR A 338 23.12 11.06 -6.28
CA THR A 338 22.72 12.29 -7.00
C THR A 338 22.61 13.49 -6.05
N MET A 339 22.41 14.67 -6.64
CA MET A 339 22.17 15.90 -5.88
C MET A 339 20.89 15.83 -5.06
N ASP A 340 19.86 15.20 -5.62
CA ASP A 340 18.57 15.03 -5.00
C ASP A 340 18.39 13.55 -4.66
N VAL A 341 18.80 13.19 -3.45
CA VAL A 341 18.56 11.86 -2.90
C VAL A 341 17.71 12.00 -1.65
N SER A 342 16.66 11.19 -1.59
CA SER A 342 15.91 10.96 -0.38
C SER A 342 16.47 9.73 0.32
N TYR A 343 16.79 9.88 1.60
CA TYR A 343 17.13 8.77 2.49
C TYR A 343 15.89 8.42 3.31
N ALA A 344 15.69 7.14 3.61
CA ALA A 344 14.56 6.70 4.43
C ALA A 344 15.08 5.87 5.61
N PRO A 345 15.73 6.50 6.62
CA PRO A 345 16.07 5.81 7.86
C PRO A 345 14.80 5.25 8.50
N ALA A 346 14.78 3.93 8.69
CA ALA A 346 13.69 3.19 9.29
C ALA A 346 13.92 2.95 10.78
N TYR A 347 12.84 2.79 11.54
CA TYR A 347 12.90 2.43 12.94
C TYR A 347 13.62 1.09 13.14
N GLY A 348 14.45 1.00 14.17
CA GLY A 348 15.26 -0.19 14.47
C GLY A 348 16.49 -0.37 13.58
N ILE A 349 16.73 0.46 12.57
CA ILE A 349 17.97 0.41 11.78
C ILE A 349 19.16 0.86 12.64
N SER A 350 20.30 0.19 12.50
CA SER A 350 21.49 0.57 13.28
C SER A 350 22.05 1.91 12.81
N THR A 351 22.56 2.71 13.76
CA THR A 351 23.22 3.98 13.48
C THR A 351 24.35 3.81 12.47
N ASP A 352 25.11 2.72 12.55
CA ASP A 352 26.22 2.42 11.62
C ASP A 352 25.73 2.21 10.18
N THR A 353 24.54 1.64 9.99
CA THR A 353 23.95 1.45 8.65
C THR A 353 23.49 2.78 8.06
N ILE A 354 22.91 3.66 8.88
CA ILE A 354 22.56 5.04 8.46
C ILE A 354 23.85 5.80 8.09
N LEU A 355 24.87 5.73 8.95
CA LEU A 355 26.12 6.44 8.75
C LEU A 355 26.88 5.92 7.51
N THR A 356 26.87 4.63 7.23
CA THR A 356 27.56 4.11 6.04
C THR A 356 26.86 4.46 4.73
N SER A 357 25.52 4.49 4.71
CA SER A 357 24.73 4.79 3.50
C SER A 357 24.57 6.29 3.23
N MET A 358 24.34 7.10 4.26
CA MET A 358 23.96 8.51 4.13
C MET A 358 25.15 9.46 4.27
N LEU A 359 26.08 9.18 5.19
CA LEU A 359 27.17 10.09 5.56
C LEU A 359 28.14 10.39 4.40
N PRO A 360 28.52 9.45 3.51
CA PRO A 360 29.42 9.76 2.39
C PRO A 360 28.83 10.81 1.45
N SER A 361 27.55 10.65 1.09
CA SER A 361 26.83 11.63 0.27
C SER A 361 26.66 12.97 0.99
N MET A 362 26.31 12.96 2.28
CA MET A 362 26.25 14.19 3.09
C MET A 362 27.59 14.94 3.14
N ARG A 363 28.70 14.22 3.30
CA ARG A 363 30.04 14.81 3.29
C ARG A 363 30.36 15.44 1.94
N ALA A 364 30.13 14.73 0.85
CA ALA A 364 30.31 15.26 -0.50
C ALA A 364 29.48 16.54 -0.73
N LYS A 365 28.21 16.54 -0.30
CA LYS A 365 27.30 17.70 -0.39
C LYS A 365 27.71 18.88 0.50
N ARG A 366 28.28 18.62 1.69
CA ARG A 366 28.66 19.66 2.66
C ARG A 366 30.02 20.31 2.37
N THR A 367 30.89 19.67 1.61
CA THR A 367 32.29 20.09 1.52
C THR A 367 32.43 21.50 0.91
N LYS A 368 32.71 22.50 1.75
CA LYS A 368 33.10 23.87 1.36
C LYS A 368 34.63 24.02 1.27
N ASP A 369 35.37 23.18 1.98
CA ASP A 369 36.81 23.35 2.21
C ASP A 369 37.71 22.81 1.09
N LEU A 370 37.22 21.88 0.26
CA LEU A 370 38.02 21.27 -0.82
C LEU A 370 38.41 22.29 -1.91
N LEU A 371 37.56 23.30 -2.18
CA LEU A 371 37.90 24.37 -3.10
C LEU A 371 39.06 25.22 -2.55
N ARG A 372 39.09 25.46 -1.24
CA ARG A 372 40.16 26.22 -0.61
C ARG A 372 41.48 25.46 -0.71
N THR A 373 41.45 24.15 -0.49
CA THR A 373 42.63 23.28 -0.67
C THR A 373 43.09 23.24 -2.13
N LEU A 374 42.17 23.04 -3.09
CA LEU A 374 42.50 23.05 -4.53
C LEU A 374 43.05 24.40 -5.00
N GLN A 375 42.48 25.51 -4.53
CA GLN A 375 42.98 26.85 -4.84
C GLN A 375 44.39 27.08 -4.28
N VAL A 376 44.66 26.59 -3.07
CA VAL A 376 45.99 26.65 -2.46
C VAL A 376 46.98 25.78 -3.23
N GLU A 377 46.62 24.55 -3.59
CA GLU A 377 47.48 23.65 -4.36
C GLU A 377 47.76 24.16 -5.78
N GLN A 378 46.75 24.70 -6.46
CA GLN A 378 46.92 25.35 -7.76
C GLN A 378 47.86 26.55 -7.67
N ALA A 379 47.72 27.38 -6.62
CA ALA A 379 48.60 28.52 -6.39
C ALA A 379 50.05 28.08 -6.13
N ILE A 380 50.25 27.00 -5.37
CA ILE A 380 51.57 26.41 -5.13
C ILE A 380 52.18 25.93 -6.46
N LEU A 381 51.45 25.16 -7.25
CA LEU A 381 51.93 24.63 -8.54
C LEU A 381 52.35 25.74 -9.50
N VAL A 382 51.53 26.78 -9.65
CA VAL A 382 51.86 27.94 -10.51
C VAL A 382 53.11 28.66 -10.01
N THR A 383 53.23 28.85 -8.69
CA THR A 383 54.40 29.51 -8.09
C THR A 383 55.67 28.67 -8.29
N THR A 384 55.57 27.34 -8.14
CA THR A 384 56.69 26.42 -8.38
C THR A 384 57.12 26.40 -9.84
N GLU A 385 56.17 26.40 -10.78
CA GLU A 385 56.47 26.47 -12.21
C GLU A 385 57.23 27.76 -12.55
N GLN A 386 56.77 28.91 -12.05
CA GLN A 386 57.45 30.20 -12.26
C GLN A 386 58.86 30.21 -11.66
N ALA A 387 59.04 29.63 -10.46
CA ALA A 387 60.36 29.53 -9.84
C ALA A 387 61.32 28.64 -10.63
N ILE A 388 60.83 27.50 -11.16
CA ILE A 388 61.61 26.61 -12.03
C ILE A 388 62.00 27.32 -13.31
N GLN A 389 61.06 28.01 -13.98
CA GLN A 389 61.35 28.78 -15.19
C GLN A 389 62.39 29.88 -14.92
N HIS A 390 62.29 30.59 -13.79
CA HIS A 390 63.26 31.60 -13.42
C HIS A 390 64.65 31.01 -13.17
N HIS A 391 64.73 29.87 -12.47
CA HIS A 391 65.99 29.18 -12.23
C HIS A 391 66.65 28.69 -13.53
N TRP A 392 65.87 28.11 -14.45
CA TRP A 392 66.37 27.71 -15.76
C TRP A 392 66.89 28.89 -16.59
N LEU A 393 66.19 30.03 -16.56
CA LEU A 393 66.65 31.25 -17.23
C LEU A 393 67.97 31.76 -16.64
N GLN A 394 68.17 31.66 -15.31
CA GLN A 394 69.45 32.02 -14.69
C GLN A 394 70.59 31.10 -15.13
N LEU A 395 70.38 29.78 -15.17
CA LEU A 395 71.39 28.83 -15.63
C LEU A 395 71.80 29.07 -17.10
N LEU A 396 70.84 29.40 -17.97
CA LEU A 396 71.10 29.73 -19.36
C LEU A 396 71.87 31.05 -19.53
N VAL A 397 71.71 32.00 -18.61
CA VAL A 397 72.49 33.24 -18.56
C VAL A 397 73.92 32.97 -18.05
N ASP A 398 74.10 32.08 -17.08
CA ASP A 398 75.44 31.71 -16.59
C ASP A 398 76.28 30.96 -17.64
N ASP A 399 75.67 30.13 -18.49
CA ASP A 399 76.36 29.50 -19.63
C ASP A 399 76.86 30.53 -20.66
N SER A 400 76.17 31.69 -20.78
CA SER A 400 76.62 32.77 -21.67
C SER A 400 77.91 33.45 -21.15
N LEU A 401 78.17 33.42 -19.83
CA LEU A 401 79.42 33.90 -19.23
C LEU A 401 80.59 32.91 -19.40
N LEU A 402 80.31 31.61 -19.51
CA LEU A 402 81.33 30.59 -19.84
C LEU A 402 81.73 30.58 -21.32
N SER A 403 80.89 31.12 -22.21
CA SER A 403 81.26 31.32 -23.63
C SER A 403 82.17 32.54 -23.87
N ALA A 404 82.28 33.46 -22.91
CA ALA A 404 83.08 34.69 -23.04
C ALA A 404 84.57 34.51 -22.68
N THR A 405 84.97 33.39 -22.06
CA THR A 405 86.37 33.12 -21.66
C THR A 405 87.19 32.31 -22.68
N THR A 406 86.66 32.03 -23.87
CA THR A 406 87.39 31.35 -24.96
C THR A 406 87.95 32.28 -26.05
N ASN A 407 87.90 33.60 -25.87
CA ASN A 407 88.55 34.57 -26.77
C ASN A 407 89.38 35.61 -25.99
N ALA A 408 90.53 35.20 -25.46
CA ALA A 408 91.66 36.08 -25.14
C ALA A 408 92.94 35.26 -25.00
N THR A 409 93.62 35.06 -26.14
CA THR A 409 95.07 34.85 -26.24
C THR A 409 95.81 36.16 -26.08
#